data_AF-A0A0C2ZU95-F1
#
_entry.id   AF-A0A0C2ZU95-F1
#
_cell.length_a   1.000
_cell.length_b   1.000
_cell.length_c   1.000
_cell.angle_alpha   90.00
_cell.angle_beta   90.00
_cell.angle_gamma   90.00
#
_symmetry.space_group_name_H-M   'P 1'
#
loop_
_entity.id
_entity.type
_entity.pdbx_description
1 polymer ?
#
loop_
_entity_poly.entity_id
_entity_poly.type
_entity_poly.pdbx_seq_one_letter_code
_entity_poly.pdbx_strand_id
1 'polypeptide(L)'
;MREVMAQPNTVPISMHAPFLSNLNVQANVALVLEYQEYWFNGLAQQKALEQLTRLELGHKATSHHTKLTHAELFYAQLARASMLSDREIVIDRPFGFVPFESSVEFILSAMARLEITHERVRIIDLLAIKNRYKDEVCRIEEW
;
A
#
# COMPACT_ATOMS: atom_id res chain seq x y z
N MET A 1 7.63 -8.87 14.97
CA MET A 1 6.80 -7.80 14.36
C MET A 1 7.63 -6.67 13.75
N ARG A 2 8.55 -6.04 14.49
CA ARG A 2 9.42 -4.98 13.92
C ARG A 2 10.47 -5.48 12.92
N GLU A 3 10.96 -6.71 13.04
CA GLU A 3 12.13 -7.18 12.28
C GLU A 3 11.87 -7.46 10.78
N VAL A 4 10.69 -7.97 10.40
CA VAL A 4 10.36 -8.22 8.98
C VAL A 4 9.99 -6.92 8.26
N MET A 5 9.32 -6.00 8.95
CA MET A 5 8.93 -4.68 8.41
C MET A 5 10.07 -3.65 8.42
N ALA A 6 11.21 -3.97 9.04
CA ALA A 6 12.39 -3.11 9.12
C ALA A 6 13.51 -3.55 8.16
N GLN A 7 13.21 -4.44 7.20
CA GLN A 7 14.17 -4.80 6.16
C GLN A 7 14.40 -3.59 5.25
N PRO A 8 15.65 -3.16 5.03
CA PRO A 8 15.97 -1.90 4.35
C PRO A 8 15.45 -1.80 2.90
N ASN A 9 15.14 -2.93 2.26
CA ASN A 9 14.60 -2.97 0.89
C ASN A 9 13.11 -3.34 0.80
N THR A 10 12.35 -3.10 1.87
CA THR A 10 10.91 -3.39 1.92
C THR A 10 10.08 -2.13 2.17
N VAL A 11 8.86 -2.11 1.63
CA VAL A 11 7.86 -1.08 1.90
C VAL A 11 6.66 -1.74 2.58
N PRO A 12 6.44 -1.50 3.88
CA PRO A 12 5.34 -2.11 4.60
C PRO A 12 3.99 -1.44 4.31
N ILE A 13 2.96 -2.27 4.16
CA ILE A 13 1.55 -1.90 4.18
C ILE A 13 0.92 -2.57 5.39
N SER A 14 0.39 -1.79 6.32
CA SER A 14 -0.30 -2.30 7.51
C SER A 14 -1.21 -1.23 8.12
N MET A 15 -2.15 -1.65 8.97
CA MET A 15 -3.02 -0.75 9.72
C MET A 15 -2.24 0.26 10.60
N HIS A 16 -1.02 -0.08 10.99
CA HIS A 16 -0.16 0.73 11.86
C HIS A 16 0.93 1.47 11.08
N ALA A 17 1.04 1.29 9.77
CA ALA A 17 2.03 1.99 8.97
C ALA A 17 1.66 3.49 8.95
N PRO A 18 2.59 4.38 9.35
CA PRO A 18 2.23 5.75 9.64
C PRO A 18 1.92 6.54 8.38
N PHE A 19 0.86 7.34 8.44
CA PHE A 19 0.68 8.56 7.66
C PHE A 19 0.93 9.74 8.61
N LEU A 20 1.67 10.73 8.15
CA LEU A 20 1.93 11.95 8.92
C LEU A 20 0.65 12.78 9.00
N SER A 21 0.30 13.17 10.23
CA SER A 21 -0.95 13.88 10.55
C SER A 21 -1.01 15.33 10.09
N ASN A 22 0.13 15.94 9.76
CA ASN A 22 0.19 17.29 9.21
C ASN A 22 0.12 17.31 7.67
N LEU A 23 0.03 16.15 7.01
CA LEU A 23 0.00 16.03 5.55
C LEU A 23 -1.36 15.51 5.07
N ASN A 24 -1.78 15.99 3.89
CA ASN A 24 -2.88 15.37 3.16
C ASN A 24 -2.47 14.01 2.56
N VAL A 25 -3.42 13.29 1.95
CA VAL A 25 -3.18 11.96 1.38
C VAL A 25 -2.12 12.01 0.27
N GLN A 26 -2.21 12.95 -0.66
CA GLN A 26 -1.25 13.10 -1.77
C GLN A 26 0.17 13.33 -1.27
N ALA A 27 0.36 14.25 -0.32
CA ALA A 27 1.66 14.54 0.26
C ALA A 27 2.22 13.34 1.04
N ASN A 28 1.37 12.59 1.76
CA ASN A 28 1.79 11.34 2.41
C ASN A 28 2.27 10.27 1.41
N VAL A 29 1.63 10.18 0.24
CA VAL A 29 2.03 9.25 -0.83
C VAL A 29 3.31 9.71 -1.51
N ALA A 30 3.46 11.00 -1.81
CA ALA A 30 4.63 11.56 -2.47
C ALA A 30 5.90 11.50 -1.62
N LEU A 31 5.75 11.56 -0.29
CA LEU A 31 6.84 11.69 0.68
C LEU A 31 7.97 10.69 0.48
N VAL A 32 7.65 9.45 0.11
CA VAL A 32 8.66 8.41 -0.05
C VAL A 32 9.63 8.71 -1.20
N LEU A 33 9.18 9.33 -2.29
CA LEU A 33 10.07 9.74 -3.38
C LEU A 33 10.90 10.95 -3.02
N GLU A 34 10.32 11.90 -2.29
CA GLU A 34 11.02 13.11 -1.87
C GLU A 34 12.18 12.78 -0.90
N TYR A 35 11.96 11.83 0.01
CA TYR A 35 12.94 11.50 1.05
C TYR A 35 13.88 10.35 0.69
N GLN A 36 13.43 9.37 -0.10
CA GLN A 36 14.24 8.17 -0.39
C GLN A 36 14.90 8.21 -1.77
N GLU A 37 14.27 8.89 -2.74
CA GLU A 37 14.76 8.98 -4.12
C GLU A 37 15.17 10.41 -4.50
N TYR A 38 15.04 11.38 -3.58
CA TYR A 38 15.38 12.80 -3.77
C TYR A 38 14.67 13.47 -4.95
N TRP A 39 13.43 13.05 -5.24
CA TRP A 39 12.63 13.66 -6.30
C TRP A 39 12.26 15.11 -5.97
N PHE A 40 12.12 15.93 -7.00
CA PHE A 40 11.56 17.27 -6.85
C PHE A 40 10.09 17.18 -6.40
N ASN A 41 9.72 17.95 -5.38
CA ASN A 41 8.42 17.89 -4.70
C ASN A 41 7.23 17.93 -5.68
N GLY A 42 7.24 18.83 -6.67
CA GLY A 42 6.17 18.93 -7.66
C GLY A 42 5.98 17.65 -8.51
N LEU A 43 7.08 17.00 -8.90
CA LEU A 43 7.03 15.76 -9.69
C LEU A 43 6.58 14.57 -8.84
N ALA A 44 7.07 14.48 -7.59
CA ALA A 44 6.64 13.45 -6.65
C ALA A 44 5.14 13.56 -6.36
N GLN A 45 4.64 14.77 -6.13
CA GLN A 45 3.21 15.01 -5.89
C GLN A 45 2.34 14.75 -7.12
N GLN A 46 2.79 15.12 -8.33
CA GLN A 46 2.07 14.78 -9.55
C GLN A 46 1.95 13.25 -9.71
N LYS A 47 3.07 12.53 -9.58
CA LYS A 47 3.07 11.06 -9.66
C LYS A 47 2.19 10.43 -8.58
N ALA A 48 2.20 10.97 -7.36
CA ALA A 48 1.31 10.52 -6.28
C ALA A 48 -0.17 10.69 -6.63
N LEU A 49 -0.55 11.83 -7.23
CA LEU A 49 -1.92 12.06 -7.69
C LEU A 49 -2.32 11.09 -8.81
N GLU A 50 -1.42 10.78 -9.74
CA GLU A 50 -1.65 9.80 -10.80
C GLU A 50 -1.91 8.40 -10.22
N GLN A 51 -1.10 7.94 -9.25
CA GLN A 51 -1.30 6.64 -8.59
C GLN A 51 -2.61 6.60 -7.79
N LEU A 52 -2.93 7.67 -7.04
CA LEU A 52 -4.20 7.78 -6.33
C LEU A 52 -5.40 7.77 -7.29
N THR A 53 -5.28 8.41 -8.45
CA THR A 53 -6.34 8.45 -9.46
C THR A 53 -6.60 7.08 -10.07
N ARG A 54 -5.55 6.28 -10.32
CA ARG A 54 -5.68 4.87 -10.76
C ARG A 54 -6.44 3.99 -9.77
N LEU A 55 -6.44 4.36 -8.48
CA LEU A 55 -7.21 3.71 -7.41
C LEU A 55 -8.52 4.45 -7.08
N GLU A 56 -9.00 5.33 -7.96
CA GLU A 56 -10.24 6.11 -7.78
C GLU A 56 -10.22 7.07 -6.56
N LEU A 57 -9.04 7.33 -5.99
CA LEU A 57 -8.82 8.21 -4.84
C LEU A 57 -8.37 9.63 -5.20
N GLY A 58 -8.29 9.97 -6.49
CA GLY A 58 -7.87 11.31 -6.93
C GLY A 58 -8.70 12.43 -6.30
N HIS A 59 -10.00 12.22 -6.14
CA HIS A 59 -10.91 13.17 -5.50
C HIS A 59 -10.67 13.37 -3.98
N LYS A 60 -9.94 12.46 -3.33
CA LYS A 60 -9.55 12.54 -1.91
C LYS A 60 -8.10 12.95 -1.70
N ALA A 61 -7.34 13.23 -2.77
CA ALA A 61 -5.91 13.53 -2.70
C ALA A 61 -5.57 14.66 -1.70
N THR A 62 -6.38 15.71 -1.66
CA THR A 62 -6.18 16.87 -0.76
C THR A 62 -6.84 16.70 0.62
N SER A 63 -7.52 15.57 0.87
CA SER A 63 -8.16 15.28 2.16
C SER A 63 -7.13 14.86 3.21
N HIS A 64 -7.51 15.01 4.48
CA HIS A 64 -6.77 14.43 5.59
C HIS A 64 -7.02 12.91 5.65
N HIS A 65 -6.00 12.13 6.01
CA HIS A 65 -6.07 10.66 5.97
C HIS A 65 -7.13 10.06 6.92
N THR A 66 -7.50 10.77 8.00
CA THR A 66 -8.58 10.35 8.91
C THR A 66 -9.98 10.39 8.28
N LYS A 67 -10.12 10.99 7.09
CA LYS A 67 -11.37 10.97 6.32
C LYS A 67 -11.45 9.78 5.34
N LEU A 68 -10.41 8.95 5.29
CA LEU A 68 -10.39 7.73 4.50
C LEU A 68 -11.03 6.58 5.27
N THR A 69 -11.78 5.73 4.57
CA THR A 69 -12.14 4.42 5.09
C THR A 69 -10.89 3.53 5.19
N HIS A 70 -11.02 2.36 5.84
CA HIS A 70 -9.92 1.39 5.91
C HIS A 70 -9.45 0.95 4.51
N ALA A 71 -10.38 0.69 3.59
CA ALA A 71 -10.07 0.30 2.21
C ALA A 71 -9.35 1.43 1.46
N GLU A 72 -9.83 2.67 1.61
CA GLU A 72 -9.21 3.83 0.98
C GLU A 72 -7.81 4.12 1.57
N LEU A 73 -7.63 3.94 2.87
CA LEU A 73 -6.32 4.08 3.52
C LEU A 73 -5.34 2.99 3.07
N PHE A 74 -5.82 1.75 2.91
CA PHE A 74 -5.04 0.66 2.33
C PHE A 74 -4.60 1.00 0.90
N TYR A 75 -5.50 1.48 0.05
CA TYR A 75 -5.18 1.95 -1.30
C TYR A 75 -4.20 3.11 -1.31
N ALA A 76 -4.33 4.08 -0.42
CA ALA A 76 -3.35 5.15 -0.30
C ALA A 76 -1.95 4.62 0.11
N GLN A 77 -1.87 3.63 1.01
CA GLN A 77 -0.60 2.97 1.35
C GLN A 77 -0.04 2.16 0.17
N LEU A 78 -0.88 1.49 -0.61
CA LEU A 78 -0.47 0.76 -1.79
C LEU A 78 0.04 1.69 -2.90
N ALA A 79 -0.64 2.83 -3.12
CA ALA A 79 -0.16 3.88 -4.00
C ALA A 79 1.21 4.42 -3.54
N ARG A 80 1.39 4.66 -2.23
CA ARG A 80 2.70 5.05 -1.68
C ARG A 80 3.77 4.00 -1.94
N ALA A 81 3.45 2.72 -1.75
CA ALA A 81 4.39 1.63 -1.99
C ALA A 81 4.73 1.47 -3.47
N SER A 82 3.76 1.66 -4.38
CA SER A 82 3.99 1.57 -5.82
C SER A 82 5.01 2.60 -6.33
N MET A 83 5.15 3.73 -5.64
CA MET A 83 6.10 4.79 -5.99
C MET A 83 7.56 4.30 -6.06
N LEU A 84 7.95 3.34 -5.21
CA LEU A 84 9.33 2.85 -5.05
C LEU A 84 9.56 1.53 -5.81
N SER A 85 9.72 1.61 -7.13
CA SER A 85 9.68 0.48 -8.07
C SER A 85 10.65 -0.68 -7.80
N ASP A 86 11.74 -0.44 -7.08
CA ASP A 86 12.84 -1.37 -6.80
C ASP A 86 12.73 -2.09 -5.45
N ARG A 87 11.70 -1.79 -4.66
CA ARG A 87 11.52 -2.35 -3.30
C ARG A 87 10.41 -3.38 -3.23
N GLU A 88 10.61 -4.42 -2.43
CA GLU A 88 9.57 -5.42 -2.15
C GLU A 88 8.46 -4.78 -1.30
N ILE A 89 7.20 -5.03 -1.65
CA ILE A 89 6.03 -4.59 -0.89
C ILE A 89 5.64 -5.72 0.06
N VAL A 90 5.56 -5.41 1.35
CA VAL A 90 5.17 -6.38 2.38
C VAL A 90 3.82 -5.97 2.96
N ILE A 91 2.80 -6.80 2.76
CA ILE A 91 1.44 -6.53 3.24
C ILE A 91 1.18 -7.37 4.49
N ASP A 92 1.10 -6.72 5.66
CA ASP A 92 0.79 -7.37 6.95
C ASP A 92 -0.71 -7.44 7.17
N ARG A 93 -1.23 -8.67 7.27
CA ARG A 93 -2.62 -9.02 7.60
C ARG A 93 -3.63 -8.13 6.89
N PRO A 94 -3.67 -8.15 5.54
CA PRO A 94 -4.55 -7.26 4.78
C PRO A 94 -6.00 -7.36 5.22
N PHE A 95 -6.52 -8.55 5.52
CA PHE A 95 -7.91 -8.68 5.98
C PHE A 95 -8.14 -8.22 7.44
N GLY A 96 -7.08 -8.08 8.23
CA GLY A 96 -7.15 -7.34 9.50
C GLY A 96 -7.20 -5.83 9.29
N PHE A 97 -6.55 -5.34 8.23
CA PHE A 97 -6.56 -3.93 7.86
C PHE A 97 -7.87 -3.53 7.14
N VAL A 98 -8.36 -4.35 6.22
CA VAL A 98 -9.62 -4.16 5.48
C VAL A 98 -10.65 -5.23 5.88
N PRO A 99 -11.24 -5.14 7.10
CA PRO A 99 -12.05 -6.22 7.67
C PRO A 99 -13.35 -6.52 6.94
N PHE A 100 -13.84 -5.58 6.12
CA PHE A 100 -15.06 -5.75 5.33
C PHE A 100 -14.79 -6.40 3.96
N GLU A 101 -13.52 -6.50 3.56
CA GLU A 101 -13.14 -7.17 2.33
C GLU A 101 -13.00 -8.68 2.57
N SER A 102 -13.57 -9.46 1.66
CA SER A 102 -13.68 -10.91 1.80
C SER A 102 -12.80 -11.70 0.83
N SER A 103 -12.33 -11.03 -0.23
CA SER A 103 -11.56 -11.65 -1.31
C SER A 103 -10.23 -10.94 -1.49
N VAL A 104 -9.18 -11.73 -1.78
CA VAL A 104 -7.86 -11.24 -2.17
C VAL A 104 -7.90 -10.50 -3.51
N GLU A 105 -8.94 -10.70 -4.34
CA GLU A 105 -9.19 -9.94 -5.58
C GLU A 105 -9.22 -8.43 -5.35
N PHE A 106 -9.65 -7.97 -4.16
CA PHE A 106 -9.54 -6.56 -3.74
C PHE A 106 -8.10 -6.05 -3.83
N ILE A 107 -7.14 -6.87 -3.38
CA ILE A 107 -5.71 -6.54 -3.39
C ILE A 107 -5.16 -6.68 -4.80
N LEU A 108 -5.45 -7.79 -5.49
CA LEU A 108 -4.89 -8.08 -6.82
C LEU A 108 -5.35 -7.05 -7.86
N SER A 109 -6.63 -6.68 -7.85
CA SER A 109 -7.16 -5.69 -8.77
C SER A 109 -6.54 -4.31 -8.53
N ALA A 110 -6.28 -3.92 -7.28
CA ALA A 110 -5.58 -2.69 -6.95
C ALA A 110 -4.10 -2.73 -7.39
N MET A 111 -3.42 -3.87 -7.21
CA MET A 111 -2.06 -4.08 -7.72
C MET A 111 -2.01 -3.94 -9.24
N ALA A 112 -2.95 -4.56 -9.96
CA ALA A 112 -3.03 -4.50 -11.42
C ALA A 112 -3.21 -3.06 -11.93
N ARG A 113 -4.08 -2.26 -11.29
CA ARG A 113 -4.28 -0.83 -11.62
C ARG A 113 -3.02 0.02 -11.44
N LEU A 114 -2.15 -0.39 -10.50
CA LEU A 114 -0.86 0.26 -10.22
C LEU A 114 0.30 -0.39 -10.97
N GLU A 115 0.04 -1.40 -11.82
CA GLU A 115 1.07 -2.14 -12.55
C GLU A 115 2.11 -2.79 -11.62
N ILE A 116 1.70 -3.20 -10.42
CA ILE A 116 2.56 -3.91 -9.45
C ILE A 116 2.59 -5.40 -9.82
N THR A 117 3.78 -5.94 -10.03
CA THR A 117 3.97 -7.37 -10.28
C THR A 117 3.83 -8.21 -9.01
N HIS A 118 3.30 -9.43 -9.13
CA HIS A 118 3.12 -10.33 -7.99
C HIS A 118 4.45 -10.71 -7.31
N GLU A 119 5.54 -10.81 -8.07
CA GLU A 119 6.88 -11.12 -7.55
C GLU A 119 7.41 -10.05 -6.59
N ARG A 120 6.92 -8.82 -6.71
CA ARG A 120 7.29 -7.70 -5.85
C ARG A 120 6.50 -7.69 -4.54
N VAL A 121 5.47 -8.52 -4.40
CA VAL A 121 4.56 -8.50 -3.26
C VAL A 121 4.66 -9.77 -2.42
N ARG A 122 4.94 -9.57 -1.14
CA ARG A 122 4.85 -10.60 -0.11
C ARG A 122 3.68 -10.26 0.82
N ILE A 123 2.76 -11.21 0.99
CA ILE A 123 1.65 -11.10 1.92
C ILE A 123 1.95 -11.95 3.15
N ILE A 124 1.77 -11.36 4.31
CA ILE A 124 2.04 -11.98 5.60
C ILE A 124 0.72 -12.04 6.36
N ASP A 125 0.24 -13.24 6.68
CA ASP A 125 -1.07 -13.37 7.32
C ASP A 125 -1.19 -14.58 8.27
N LEU A 126 -2.32 -14.65 8.98
CA LEU A 126 -2.65 -15.72 9.90
C LEU A 126 -3.05 -16.99 9.14
N LEU A 127 -2.57 -18.15 9.61
CA LEU A 127 -2.95 -19.48 9.11
C LEU A 127 -4.47 -19.68 8.96
N ALA A 128 -5.24 -19.15 9.90
CA ALA A 128 -6.69 -19.31 9.97
C ALA A 128 -7.43 -18.78 8.72
N ILE A 129 -6.82 -17.88 7.96
CA ILE A 129 -7.45 -17.25 6.79
C ILE A 129 -6.82 -17.65 5.45
N LYS A 130 -5.99 -18.70 5.44
CA LYS A 130 -5.38 -19.29 4.23
C LYS A 130 -6.39 -19.55 3.10
N ASN A 131 -7.62 -19.94 3.45
CA ASN A 131 -8.67 -20.21 2.47
C ASN A 131 -9.06 -19.00 1.61
N ARG A 132 -8.77 -17.77 2.06
CA ARG A 132 -9.01 -16.53 1.30
C ARG A 132 -7.98 -16.30 0.19
N TYR A 133 -6.93 -17.13 0.16
CA TYR A 133 -5.82 -17.05 -0.78
C TYR A 133 -5.68 -18.32 -1.65
N LYS A 134 -6.74 -19.12 -1.79
CA LYS A 134 -6.68 -20.31 -2.66
C LYS A 134 -6.53 -19.85 -4.11
N ASP A 135 -5.55 -20.44 -4.80
CA ASP A 135 -5.20 -20.20 -6.22
C ASP A 135 -4.37 -18.93 -6.51
N GLU A 136 -3.73 -18.36 -5.48
CA GLU A 136 -3.02 -17.08 -5.57
C GLU A 136 -1.56 -17.13 -6.02
N VAL A 137 -1.13 -16.03 -6.66
CA VAL A 137 0.19 -15.88 -7.32
C VAL A 137 1.23 -15.20 -6.42
N CYS A 138 0.81 -14.54 -5.35
CA CYS A 138 1.70 -13.81 -4.44
C CYS A 138 2.42 -14.75 -3.45
N ARG A 139 3.62 -14.37 -2.99
CA ARG A 139 4.30 -15.10 -1.91
C ARG A 139 3.56 -14.87 -0.60
N ILE A 140 2.96 -15.93 -0.05
CA ILE A 140 2.24 -15.89 1.23
C ILE A 140 3.08 -16.58 2.29
N GLU A 141 3.41 -15.85 3.35
CA GLU A 141 4.08 -16.38 4.54
C GLU A 141 3.08 -16.52 5.69
N GLU A 142 3.04 -17.71 6.27
CA GLU A 142 2.11 -18.12 7.32
C GLU A 142 2.71 -17.84 8.72
N TRP A 143 1.86 -17.41 9.65
CA TRP A 143 2.14 -17.37 11.09
C TRP A 143 1.30 -18.37 11.88
#